data_AF-A0A4V3B080-F1
#
_entry.id   AF-A0A4V3B080-F1
#
_cell.length_a   1.000
_cell.length_b   1.000
_cell.length_c   1.000
_cell.angle_alpha   90.00
_cell.angle_beta   90.00
_cell.angle_gamma   90.00
#
_symmetry.space_group_name_H-M   'P 1'
#
loop_
_entity.id
_entity.type
_entity.pdbx_description
1 polymer ?
#
loop_
_entity_poly.entity_id
_entity_poly.type
_entity_poly.pdbx_seq_one_letter_code
_entity_poly.pdbx_strand_id
1 'polypeptide(L)' 'MCKRGVASRLLEHVYEIARRHAISSIELDYWCQNTDAKDFYQKHGFDVRREFVSKTLSGS' A
#
# COMPACT_ATOMS: atom_id res chain seq x y z
N MET A 1 3.43 22.79 -1.06
CA MET A 1 3.27 21.88 -2.21
C MET A 1 2.94 20.49 -1.70
N CYS A 2 1.65 20.15 -1.63
CA CYS A 2 1.20 18.89 -1.05
C CYS A 2 1.39 17.74 -2.05
N LYS A 3 1.94 16.62 -1.58
CA LYS A 3 2.30 15.38 -2.29
C LYS A 3 1.13 14.61 -2.96
N ARG A 4 0.00 15.26 -3.28
CA ARG A 4 -1.28 14.61 -3.58
C ARG A 4 -1.39 13.97 -4.98
N GLY A 5 -0.45 14.22 -5.89
CA GLY A 5 -0.51 13.67 -7.27
C GLY A 5 0.57 12.66 -7.62
N VAL A 6 1.72 12.67 -6.94
CA VAL A 6 2.88 11.84 -7.32
C VAL A 6 2.61 10.37 -7.03
N ALA A 7 2.05 10.04 -5.87
CA ALA A 7 1.72 8.67 -5.50
C ALA A 7 0.70 8.05 -6.46
N SER A 8 -0.37 8.78 -6.80
CA SER A 8 -1.37 8.32 -7.77
C SER A 8 -0.77 8.13 -9.17
N ARG A 9 0.04 9.09 -9.66
CA ARG A 9 0.67 8.97 -10.99
C ARG A 9 1.66 7.81 -11.06
N LEU A 10 2.40 7.56 -9.98
CA LEU A 10 3.28 6.40 -9.88
C LEU A 10 2.47 5.10 -9.94
N LEU A 11 1.37 5.03 -9.19
CA LEU A 11 0.54 3.84 -9.13
C LEU A 11 -0.14 3.53 -10.47
N GLU A 12 -0.63 4.56 -11.18
CA GLU A 12 -1.12 4.41 -12.55
C GLU A 12 -0.06 3.82 -13.49
N HIS A 13 1.19 4.29 -13.38
CA HIS A 13 2.27 3.75 -14.19
C HIS A 13 2.59 2.28 -13.84
N VAL A 14 2.51 1.91 -12.56
CA VAL A 14 2.63 0.50 -12.13
C VAL A 14 1.50 -0.34 -12.73
N TYR A 15 0.27 0.16 -12.77
CA TYR A 15 -0.86 -0.53 -13.41
C TYR A 15 -0.67 -0.71 -14.92
N GLU A 16 -0.15 0.30 -15.61
CA GLU A 16 0.17 0.19 -17.04
C GLU A 16 1.19 -0.92 -17.31
N ILE A 17 2.25 -0.99 -16.50
CA ILE A 17 3.26 -2.04 -16.58
C ILE A 17 2.62 -3.40 -16.31
N ALA A 18 1.82 -3.52 -15.25
CA ALA A 18 1.16 -4.77 -14.89
C ALA A 18 0.26 -5.28 -16.03
N ARG A 19 -0.56 -4.40 -16.61
CA ARG A 19 -1.42 -4.73 -17.77
C ARG A 19 -0.58 -5.17 -18.98
N ARG A 20 0.50 -4.46 -19.29
CA ARG A 20 1.40 -4.76 -20.42
C ARG A 20 2.03 -6.15 -20.29
N HIS A 21 2.36 -6.56 -19.08
CA HIS A 21 3.04 -7.83 -18.79
C HIS A 21 2.09 -8.95 -18.33
N ALA A 22 0.76 -8.75 -18.45
CA ALA A 22 -0.25 -9.70 -17.97
C ALA A 22 -0.06 -10.14 -16.50
N ILE A 23 0.43 -9.22 -15.66
CA ILE A 23 0.55 -9.43 -14.22
C ILE A 23 -0.85 -9.35 -13.61
N SER A 24 -1.24 -10.41 -12.89
CA SER A 24 -2.59 -10.56 -12.33
C SER A 24 -2.75 -9.97 -10.93
N SER A 25 -1.65 -9.68 -10.22
CA SER A 25 -1.70 -9.13 -8.86
C SER A 25 -0.59 -8.13 -8.59
N ILE A 26 -0.90 -7.14 -7.75
CA ILE A 26 0.05 -6.18 -7.21
C ILE A 26 -0.11 -6.24 -5.69
N GLU A 27 1.00 -6.46 -4.99
CA GLU A 27 1.04 -6.53 -3.54
C GLU A 27 2.07 -5.51 -3.03
N LEU A 28 1.76 -4.89 -1.90
CA LEU A 28 2.62 -3.90 -1.26
C LEU A 28 2.40 -3.91 0.25
N ASP A 29 3.48 -3.64 0.98
CA ASP A 29 3.47 -3.54 2.43
C ASP A 29 3.56 -2.08 2.88
N TYR A 30 2.85 -1.74 3.95
CA TYR A 30 2.96 -0.46 4.63
C TYR A 30 2.94 -0.66 6.16
N TRP A 31 3.53 0.28 6.89
CA TRP A 31 3.51 0.27 8.35
C TRP A 31 2.08 0.43 8.87
N CYS A 32 1.65 -0.41 9.81
CA CYS A 32 0.29 -0.39 10.36
C CYS A 32 -0.12 0.95 10.98
N GLN A 33 0.84 1.75 11.45
CA GLN A 33 0.63 3.09 11.99
C GLN A 33 0.41 4.16 10.91
N ASN A 34 0.70 3.85 9.64
CA ASN A 34 0.55 4.77 8.52
C ASN A 34 -0.89 4.71 7.99
N THR A 35 -1.79 5.43 8.68
CA THR A 35 -3.21 5.52 8.31
C THR A 35 -3.41 6.20 6.95
N ASP A 36 -2.54 7.16 6.59
CA ASP A 36 -2.61 7.83 5.29
C ASP A 36 -2.38 6.86 4.12
N ALA A 37 -1.41 5.95 4.26
CA ALA A 37 -1.15 4.91 3.27
C ALA A 37 -2.31 3.91 3.20
N LYS A 38 -2.84 3.47 4.36
CA LYS A 38 -4.01 2.60 4.43
C LYS A 38 -5.19 3.17 3.65
N ASP A 39 -5.57 4.41 3.95
CA ASP A 39 -6.69 5.08 3.31
C ASP A 39 -6.43 5.30 1.81
N PHE A 40 -5.19 5.61 1.44
CA PHE A 40 -4.80 5.78 0.03
C PHE A 40 -4.97 4.48 -0.76
N TYR A 41 -4.45 3.34 -0.27
CA TYR A 41 -4.53 2.07 -0.99
C TYR A 41 -5.95 1.51 -1.02
N GLN A 42 -6.73 1.67 0.06
CA GLN A 42 -8.15 1.32 0.07
C GLN A 42 -8.93 2.09 -1.00
N LYS A 43 -8.66 3.39 -1.17
CA LYS A 43 -9.27 4.20 -2.25
C LYS A 43 -8.89 3.76 -3.66
N HIS A 44 -7.75 3.09 -3.83
CA HIS A 44 -7.29 2.53 -5.10
C HIS A 44 -7.64 1.05 -5.27
N GLY A 45 -8.54 0.51 -4.44
CA GLY A 45 -9.09 -0.84 -4.62
C GLY A 45 -8.20 -1.98 -4.11
N PHE A 46 -7.22 -1.70 -3.25
CA PHE A 46 -6.46 -2.75 -2.57
C PHE A 46 -7.23 -3.32 -1.39
N ASP A 47 -7.27 -4.65 -1.29
CA ASP A 47 -7.74 -5.37 -0.11
C ASP A 47 -6.62 -5.52 0.93
N VAL A 48 -6.96 -5.38 2.21
CA VAL A 48 -6.01 -5.70 3.29
C VAL A 48 -5.85 -7.22 3.37
N ARG A 49 -4.68 -7.71 2.97
CA ARG A 49 -4.36 -9.16 2.98
C ARG A 49 -3.65 -9.64 4.23
N ARG A 50 -2.99 -8.75 4.98
CA ARG A 50 -2.20 -9.09 6.17
C ARG A 50 -2.35 -8.03 7.25
N GLU A 51 -2.60 -8.48 8.48
CA GLU A 51 -2.49 -7.68 9.69
C GLU A 51 -1.37 -8.27 10.55
N PHE A 52 -0.54 -7.42 11.14
CA PHE A 52 0.59 -7.84 11.98
C PHE A 52 0.51 -7.14 13.33
N VAL A 53 0.61 -7.93 14.40
CA VAL A 53 0.57 -7.45 15.79
C VAL A 53 1.82 -7.96 16.49
N SER A 54 2.52 -7.07 17.19
CA SER A 54 3.69 -7.41 17.99
C SER A 54 3.51 -6.90 19.41
N LYS A 55 3.82 -7.74 20.40
CA LYS A 55 3.91 -7.33 21.80
C LYS A 55 5.36 -7.44 22.24
N THR A 56 5.99 -6.31 22.55
CA THR A 56 7.28 -6.31 23.23
C THR A 56 7.05 -6.62 24.71
N LEU A 57 7.67 -7.69 25.21
CA LEU A 57 7.70 -7.99 26.63
C LEU A 57 8.98 -7.39 27.22
N SER A 58 8.84 -6.32 28.01
CA SER A 58 9.91 -5.91 28.93
C SER A 58 9.94 -6.91 30.08
N GLY A 59 11.03 -7.69 30.17
CA GLY A 59 11.32 -8.51 31.34
C GLY A 59 11.42 -7.62 32.58
N SER A 60 10.75 -8.06 33.65
CA SER A 60 10.74 -7.46 34.99
C SER A 60 12.12 -7.27 35.59
#